data_AF-W9HQ02-F1
#
_entry.id   AF-W9HQ02-F1
#
_cell.length_a   1.000
_cell.length_b   1.000
_cell.length_c   1.000
_cell.angle_alpha   90.00
_cell.angle_beta   90.00
_cell.angle_gamma   90.00
#
_symmetry.space_group_name_H-M   'P 1'
#
loop_
_entity.id
_entity.type
_entity.pdbx_description
1 polymer ?
#
loop_
_entity_poly.entity_id
_entity_poly.type
_entity_poly.pdbx_seq_one_letter_code
_entity_poly.pdbx_strand_id
1 'polypeptide(L)'
;MLGRFLLYVSALTGFTIAAPPTELLTHAVEVRSHSEHPNVDTPGDHVLEQLERRCFKQGSYFLLVNATPWNMTLTRKRSYQMNQFNFPEIIGPGTSNRIYIQGKGHIDDAGEASYKFKDLPGRPDFELKYSGKFGKNGFPGAGVRFTRLKTLNNKRGSFHKLEWHWDNNFPFIIASSEEGPRNPSVWPWLVSTNPPEDWMHSIYPRIACLTLRMLAIPGTHNSGMSRFHRGSYLGSAWNTKNQELNISMQLKYGARWLDIRPSKTGGKWATGHFGFDLGNWHGGNGEYLDDIINSLNDFTKRNKELIIVNVDHGLNSDTFKGKKNAKMTQKEWEEVMMKLERINYRVENRGKEDDITNLRVSEFIAGRAAVIIVIDDIVYKKFSAGSEEYNIKVPVDTSAFADKGFFSRSQFPLYNSYAETKNQKKMVVDQLTKMKKQRTSPESRMFLLSWFLTQRLNPVISNAKQANRALIELLWPRMSPSTYPNLISVDAYPENRDLAALAMAINYHFAPLC
;
A
#
# COMPACT_ATOMS: atom_id res chain seq x y z
N MET A 1 32.79 -39.49 -35.33
CA MET A 1 32.47 -39.74 -33.92
C MET A 1 33.58 -39.12 -33.08
N LEU A 2 33.24 -38.12 -32.26
CA LEU A 2 34.15 -37.40 -31.35
C LEU A 2 34.87 -38.41 -30.43
N GLY A 3 36.12 -38.27 -30.02
CA GLY A 3 36.96 -37.08 -29.86
C GLY A 3 37.59 -37.17 -28.45
N ARG A 4 38.83 -37.70 -28.41
CA ARG A 4 39.70 -38.03 -27.26
C ARG A 4 39.79 -36.94 -26.16
N PHE A 5 40.06 -37.34 -24.90
CA PHE A 5 41.39 -37.14 -24.28
C PHE A 5 41.58 -37.78 -22.89
N LEU A 6 42.82 -38.19 -22.64
CA LEU A 6 43.36 -38.88 -21.46
C LEU A 6 43.66 -37.95 -20.27
N LEU A 7 43.68 -38.54 -19.07
CA LEU A 7 44.02 -37.99 -17.75
C LEU A 7 45.30 -38.64 -17.22
N TYR A 8 46.30 -37.86 -16.79
CA TYR A 8 47.45 -38.16 -15.89
C TYR A 8 48.19 -36.79 -15.71
N VAL A 9 48.78 -36.30 -14.60
CA VAL A 9 48.94 -36.75 -13.21
C VAL A 9 49.48 -35.59 -12.32
N SER A 10 49.15 -35.63 -11.01
CA SER A 10 49.85 -35.12 -9.78
C SER A 10 50.53 -33.73 -9.67
N ALA A 11 50.26 -32.98 -8.59
CA ALA A 11 51.07 -32.90 -7.34
C ALA A 11 51.00 -31.55 -6.56
N LEU A 12 50.61 -31.64 -5.27
CA LEU A 12 51.14 -30.99 -4.03
C LEU A 12 51.16 -29.46 -3.74
N THR A 13 50.96 -29.22 -2.42
CA THR A 13 51.23 -28.05 -1.52
C THR A 13 50.01 -27.14 -1.22
N GLY A 14 49.70 -26.69 0.00
CA GLY A 14 50.19 -26.93 1.36
C GLY A 14 49.42 -26.05 2.38
N PHE A 15 49.45 -26.47 3.66
CA PHE A 15 49.11 -25.74 4.91
C PHE A 15 47.66 -25.39 5.27
N THR A 16 47.13 -26.15 6.23
CA THR A 16 46.08 -25.78 7.20
C THR A 16 46.70 -25.81 8.61
N ILE A 17 46.46 -24.77 9.41
CA ILE A 17 46.80 -24.72 10.83
C ILE A 17 45.57 -25.16 11.63
N ALA A 18 45.77 -26.12 12.52
CA ALA A 18 44.77 -26.67 13.45
C ALA A 18 44.67 -25.86 14.75
N ALA A 19 43.50 -25.89 15.37
CA ALA A 19 43.30 -25.67 16.81
C ALA A 19 42.53 -26.87 17.40
N PRO A 20 42.75 -27.24 18.68
CA PRO A 20 42.47 -28.58 19.21
C PRO A 20 41.06 -28.75 19.84
N PRO A 21 40.64 -30.01 20.13
CA PRO A 21 39.28 -30.36 20.53
C PRO A 21 39.07 -30.33 22.05
N THR A 22 37.83 -30.23 22.51
CA THR A 22 37.48 -30.56 23.90
C THR A 22 36.15 -31.31 24.00
N GLU A 23 36.32 -32.54 24.46
CA GLU A 23 35.49 -33.63 24.98
C GLU A 23 33.99 -33.44 25.23
N LEU A 24 33.24 -34.43 24.69
CA LEU A 24 31.96 -34.91 25.22
C LEU A 24 32.23 -35.82 26.44
N LEU A 25 31.47 -35.61 27.51
CA LEU A 25 31.25 -36.62 28.55
C LEU A 25 29.74 -36.90 28.66
N THR A 26 29.38 -38.11 28.28
CA THR A 26 28.09 -38.76 28.44
C THR A 26 27.99 -39.43 29.81
N HIS A 27 26.86 -39.28 30.50
CA HIS A 27 26.29 -40.36 31.32
C HIS A 27 24.74 -40.29 31.28
N ALA A 28 24.15 -41.36 30.76
CA ALA A 28 22.73 -41.63 30.65
C ALA A 28 22.14 -42.14 31.98
N VAL A 29 20.82 -41.98 32.20
CA VAL A 29 19.92 -43.04 32.76
C VAL A 29 18.44 -42.74 32.42
N GLU A 30 17.83 -43.77 31.81
CA GLU A 30 16.43 -44.23 31.72
C GLU A 30 15.24 -43.31 31.34
N VAL A 31 14.71 -43.63 30.16
CA VAL A 31 13.35 -43.35 29.69
C VAL A 31 12.38 -44.37 30.30
N ARG A 32 11.42 -43.91 31.10
CA ARG A 32 10.11 -44.56 31.23
C ARG A 32 9.06 -43.70 30.57
N SER A 33 8.33 -44.32 29.65
CA SER A 33 7.21 -43.78 28.88
C SER A 33 6.08 -43.33 29.80
N HIS A 34 5.65 -42.07 29.69
CA HIS A 34 4.23 -41.72 29.72
C HIS A 34 4.01 -40.40 28.98
N SER A 35 3.07 -40.46 28.04
CA SER A 35 2.50 -39.38 27.26
C SER A 35 1.88 -38.30 28.14
N GLU A 36 2.24 -37.04 27.93
CA GLU A 36 1.36 -35.87 27.91
C GLU A 36 2.20 -34.60 27.63
N HIS A 37 1.84 -33.86 26.58
CA HIS A 37 2.55 -32.67 26.11
C HIS A 37 2.30 -31.46 27.05
N PRO A 38 3.34 -30.76 27.54
CA PRO A 38 3.19 -29.41 28.04
C PRO A 38 3.48 -28.40 26.92
N ASN A 39 2.53 -27.48 26.71
CA ASN A 39 2.67 -26.29 25.86
C ASN A 39 3.91 -25.48 26.26
N VAL A 40 4.74 -25.14 25.28
CA VAL A 40 5.78 -24.13 25.40
C VAL A 40 5.16 -22.80 24.97
N ASP A 41 4.90 -21.93 25.94
CA ASP A 41 4.41 -20.57 25.71
C ASP A 41 5.46 -19.75 24.94
N THR A 42 5.08 -19.29 23.75
CA THR A 42 5.84 -18.31 22.97
C THR A 42 5.47 -16.89 23.41
N PRO A 43 6.43 -15.93 23.53
CA PRO A 43 6.14 -14.53 23.92
C PRO A 43 5.19 -13.76 22.99
N GLY A 44 4.74 -14.38 21.89
CA GLY A 44 3.84 -13.80 20.89
C GLY A 44 2.35 -14.13 21.07
N ASP A 45 1.99 -15.02 21.99
CA ASP A 45 0.60 -15.45 22.21
C ASP A 45 -0.15 -14.48 23.13
N HIS A 46 0.53 -13.86 24.09
CA HIS A 46 -0.05 -12.86 24.98
C HIS A 46 -0.55 -11.57 24.28
N VAL A 47 0.01 -11.23 23.11
CA VAL A 47 -0.40 -10.03 22.35
C VAL A 47 -1.71 -10.27 21.58
N LEU A 48 -1.99 -11.52 21.18
CA LEU A 48 -3.19 -11.84 20.40
C LEU A 48 -4.39 -12.19 21.30
N GLU A 49 -4.16 -12.82 22.44
CA GLU A 49 -5.23 -13.17 23.39
C GLU A 49 -5.76 -11.95 24.19
N GLN A 50 -4.99 -10.86 24.26
CA GLN A 50 -5.42 -9.59 24.87
C GLN A 50 -6.44 -8.79 24.04
N LEU A 51 -6.63 -9.11 22.75
CA LEU A 51 -7.52 -8.35 21.87
C LEU A 51 -9.01 -8.70 22.05
N GLU A 52 -9.35 -9.85 22.65
CA GLU A 52 -10.74 -10.33 22.73
C GLU A 52 -11.35 -10.34 24.14
N ARG A 53 -10.64 -9.91 25.19
CA ARG A 53 -11.21 -9.88 26.55
C ARG A 53 -10.89 -8.60 27.34
N ARG A 54 -11.99 -7.88 27.63
CA ARG A 54 -12.25 -6.88 28.69
C ARG A 54 -12.21 -5.39 28.28
N CYS A 55 -13.31 -4.71 28.61
CA CYS A 55 -13.47 -3.25 28.69
C CYS A 55 -12.50 -2.60 29.69
N PHE A 56 -11.20 -2.63 29.41
CA PHE A 56 -10.26 -1.66 29.96
C PHE A 56 -10.04 -0.59 28.90
N LYS A 57 -10.10 0.69 29.29
CA LYS A 57 -9.67 1.81 28.43
C LYS A 57 -8.16 1.65 28.18
N GLN A 58 -7.80 0.86 27.16
CA GLN A 58 -6.42 0.63 26.73
C GLN A 58 -5.84 1.93 26.16
N GLY A 59 -4.52 2.08 26.02
CA GLY A 59 -3.90 3.25 25.41
C GLY A 59 -3.96 3.22 23.88
N SER A 60 -3.07 3.96 23.24
CA SER A 60 -2.84 3.94 21.80
C SER A 60 -1.36 4.22 21.51
N TYR A 61 -0.90 3.98 20.29
CA TYR A 61 0.50 4.14 19.91
C TYR A 61 0.66 5.31 18.95
N PHE A 62 1.37 6.34 19.38
CA PHE A 62 1.84 7.37 18.48
C PHE A 62 2.99 6.80 17.65
N LEU A 63 2.78 6.66 16.34
CA LEU A 63 3.79 6.16 15.42
C LEU A 63 4.47 7.33 14.72
N LEU A 64 5.65 7.72 15.18
CA LEU A 64 6.43 8.82 14.63
C LEU A 64 7.46 8.29 13.62
N VAL A 65 7.29 8.66 12.35
CA VAL A 65 8.27 8.40 11.29
C VAL A 65 9.09 9.66 11.03
N ASN A 66 10.40 9.57 11.30
CA ASN A 66 11.36 10.61 10.95
C ASN A 66 12.04 10.24 9.63
N ALA A 67 11.40 10.57 8.51
CA ALA A 67 11.94 10.38 7.17
C ALA A 67 12.79 11.59 6.71
N THR A 68 13.44 12.26 7.65
CA THR A 68 14.38 13.38 7.40
C THR A 68 15.81 12.94 7.72
N PRO A 69 16.85 13.63 7.23
CA PRO A 69 18.23 13.34 7.59
C PRO A 69 18.66 13.91 8.95
N TRP A 70 17.74 14.48 9.74
CA TRP A 70 18.08 15.17 10.99
C TRP A 70 17.49 14.50 12.22
N ASN A 71 18.19 14.66 13.35
CA ASN A 71 17.66 14.26 14.65
C ASN A 71 16.52 15.18 15.08
N MET A 72 15.47 14.60 15.67
CA MET A 72 14.50 15.36 16.45
C MET A 72 14.81 15.17 17.94
N THR A 73 14.98 16.26 18.68
CA THR A 73 15.21 16.20 20.12
C THR A 73 13.97 16.60 20.90
N LEU A 74 13.60 15.82 21.90
CA LEU A 74 12.55 16.15 22.85
C LEU A 74 12.95 17.42 23.63
N THR A 75 11.99 18.33 23.81
CA THR A 75 12.25 19.64 24.44
C THR A 75 11.35 19.95 25.60
N ARG A 76 10.15 19.38 25.57
CA ARG A 76 9.13 19.56 26.58
C ARG A 76 8.32 18.28 26.62
N LYS A 77 8.06 17.81 27.83
CA LYS A 77 7.13 16.73 28.13
C LYS A 77 6.31 17.16 29.33
N ARG A 78 4.99 17.20 29.19
CA ARG A 78 4.06 17.43 30.29
C ARG A 78 2.94 16.42 30.20
N SER A 79 2.51 15.91 31.33
CA SER A 79 1.37 15.00 31.43
C SER A 79 0.56 15.33 32.68
N TYR A 80 -0.75 15.12 32.58
CA TYR A 80 -1.71 15.23 33.66
C TYR A 80 -2.65 14.03 33.57
N GLN A 81 -2.75 13.28 34.67
CA GLN A 81 -3.59 12.07 34.76
C GLN A 81 -3.32 11.01 33.67
N MET A 82 -2.05 10.89 33.25
CA MET A 82 -1.62 9.85 32.30
C MET A 82 -1.06 8.63 33.04
N ASN A 83 -1.48 7.43 32.65
CA ASN A 83 -0.88 6.17 33.08
C ASN A 83 0.43 5.89 32.34
N GLN A 84 0.49 6.22 31.04
CA GLN A 84 1.69 6.07 30.21
C GLN A 84 1.85 7.30 29.32
N PHE A 85 3.03 7.96 29.41
CA PHE A 85 3.37 9.13 28.59
C PHE A 85 4.90 9.35 28.57
N ASN A 86 5.62 8.35 28.08
CA ASN A 86 7.08 8.35 28.01
C ASN A 86 7.56 8.47 26.57
N PHE A 87 8.53 9.34 26.33
CA PHE A 87 9.00 9.71 24.99
C PHE A 87 10.53 9.62 24.95
N PRO A 88 11.11 9.07 23.87
CA PRO A 88 12.56 9.04 23.71
C PRO A 88 13.10 10.46 23.54
N GLU A 89 14.30 10.71 24.10
CA GLU A 89 14.93 12.02 24.03
C GLU A 89 15.33 12.41 22.61
N ILE A 90 15.73 11.42 21.80
CA ILE A 90 16.16 11.61 20.41
C ILE A 90 15.38 10.64 19.53
N ILE A 91 14.88 11.17 18.41
CA ILE A 91 14.33 10.39 17.30
C ILE A 91 15.31 10.50 16.13
N GLY A 92 15.93 9.38 15.78
CA GLY A 92 16.97 9.34 14.76
C GLY A 92 16.45 9.47 13.32
N PRO A 93 17.28 9.90 12.36
CA PRO A 93 16.98 9.91 10.92
C PRO A 93 16.56 8.52 10.41
N GLY A 94 15.60 8.49 9.49
CA GLY A 94 15.10 7.28 8.84
C GLY A 94 14.31 6.32 9.75
N THR A 95 14.11 6.63 11.02
CA THR A 95 13.49 5.71 11.99
C THR A 95 11.96 5.84 12.06
N SER A 96 11.30 4.74 12.42
CA SER A 96 9.90 4.72 12.85
C SER A 96 9.82 4.36 14.33
N ASN A 97 9.18 5.19 15.15
CA ASN A 97 9.16 5.06 16.61
C ASN A 97 7.72 4.91 17.10
N ARG A 98 7.45 3.80 17.77
CA ARG A 98 6.12 3.46 18.28
C ARG A 98 6.04 3.75 19.78
N ILE A 99 5.29 4.79 20.15
CA ILE A 99 5.28 5.35 21.52
C ILE A 99 3.89 5.15 22.13
N TYR A 100 3.81 4.37 23.21
CA TYR A 100 2.55 4.07 23.88
C TYR A 100 2.08 5.23 24.78
N ILE A 101 0.79 5.57 24.65
CA ILE A 101 0.14 6.67 25.36
C ILE A 101 -1.17 6.17 25.96
N GLN A 102 -1.34 6.39 27.26
CA GLN A 102 -2.55 5.96 27.98
C GLN A 102 -2.93 6.99 29.04
N GLY A 103 -4.15 7.53 28.95
CA GLY A 103 -4.80 8.31 30.00
C GLY A 103 -5.45 7.43 31.06
N LYS A 104 -5.87 8.01 32.19
CA LYS A 104 -6.70 7.34 33.21
C LYS A 104 -8.16 7.16 32.77
N GLY A 105 -8.53 7.78 31.65
CA GLY A 105 -9.87 7.74 31.08
C GLY A 105 -10.77 8.88 31.58
N HIS A 106 -10.18 9.96 32.10
CA HIS A 106 -10.90 11.19 32.47
C HIS A 106 -10.94 12.18 31.30
N ILE A 107 -11.94 13.06 31.30
CA ILE A 107 -12.11 14.04 30.22
C ILE A 107 -11.01 15.12 30.25
N ASP A 108 -10.41 15.36 31.41
CA ASP A 108 -9.32 16.31 31.64
C ASP A 108 -7.92 15.69 31.54
N ASP A 109 -7.81 14.38 31.24
CA ASP A 109 -6.52 13.77 30.91
C ASP A 109 -5.84 14.58 29.79
N ALA A 110 -4.55 14.86 29.94
CA ALA A 110 -3.81 15.68 29.00
C ALA A 110 -2.32 15.28 28.93
N GLY A 111 -1.77 15.33 27.72
CA GLY A 111 -0.35 15.09 27.47
C GLY A 111 0.17 15.99 26.35
N GLU A 112 1.36 16.54 26.54
CA GLU A 112 2.06 17.37 25.56
C GLU A 112 3.52 16.91 25.45
N ALA A 113 3.97 16.56 24.24
CA ALA A 113 5.36 16.20 23.95
C ALA A 113 5.86 16.98 22.73
N SER A 114 6.86 17.85 22.92
CA SER A 114 7.39 18.74 21.88
C SER A 114 8.76 18.29 21.40
N TYR A 115 8.90 18.08 20.10
CA TYR A 115 10.18 17.76 19.44
C TYR A 115 10.65 18.94 18.60
N LYS A 116 11.96 19.22 18.64
CA LYS A 116 12.61 20.23 17.80
C LYS A 116 13.68 19.62 16.92
N PHE A 117 13.85 20.16 15.72
CA PHE A 117 15.04 19.94 14.92
C PHE A 117 16.11 20.94 15.36
N LYS A 118 17.02 20.52 16.25
CA LYS A 118 18.03 21.41 16.86
C LYS A 118 18.97 22.03 15.84
N ASP A 119 19.34 21.24 14.84
CA ASP A 119 20.40 21.56 13.88
C ASP A 119 19.88 22.38 12.69
N LEU A 120 18.55 22.56 12.60
CA LEU A 120 17.91 23.34 11.55
C LEU A 120 17.85 24.84 11.89
N PRO A 121 18.06 25.74 10.92
CA PRO A 121 17.85 27.18 11.09
C PRO A 121 16.45 27.50 11.61
N GLY A 122 16.35 28.43 12.57
CA GLY A 122 15.07 28.78 13.20
C GLY A 122 14.51 27.71 14.16
N ARG A 123 15.20 26.58 14.33
CA ARG A 123 14.87 25.49 15.27
C ARG A 123 13.38 25.12 15.24
N PRO A 124 12.86 24.72 14.05
CA PRO A 124 11.45 24.37 13.92
C PRO A 124 11.10 23.22 14.86
N ASP A 125 9.89 23.27 15.39
CA ASP A 125 9.35 22.29 16.32
C ASP A 125 7.88 22.00 16.03
N PHE A 126 7.46 20.85 16.53
CA PHE A 126 6.08 20.41 16.58
C PHE A 126 5.79 19.82 17.96
N GLU A 127 4.52 19.72 18.31
CA GLU A 127 4.09 19.17 19.59
C GLU A 127 2.94 18.19 19.37
N LEU A 128 3.13 16.95 19.84
CA LEU A 128 2.03 16.02 20.03
C LEU A 128 1.18 16.52 21.19
N LYS A 129 -0.13 16.65 20.96
CA LYS A 129 -1.11 16.87 22.01
C LYS A 129 -2.05 15.68 22.12
N TYR A 130 -2.23 15.21 23.34
CA TYR A 130 -3.25 14.25 23.74
C TYR A 130 -4.23 14.94 24.69
N SER A 131 -5.53 14.67 24.54
CA SER A 131 -6.51 15.05 25.56
C SER A 131 -7.77 14.19 25.53
N GLY A 132 -8.34 13.93 26.71
CA GLY A 132 -9.69 13.40 26.87
C GLY A 132 -10.77 14.27 26.20
N LYS A 133 -10.53 15.59 26.07
CA LYS A 133 -11.45 16.55 25.42
C LYS A 133 -11.42 16.50 23.89
N PHE A 134 -10.41 15.89 23.28
CA PHE A 134 -10.21 15.95 21.83
C PHE A 134 -11.00 14.90 21.05
N GLY A 135 -11.45 13.81 21.69
CA GLY A 135 -12.28 12.82 21.01
C GLY A 135 -13.77 13.17 21.08
N LYS A 136 -14.61 12.23 20.63
CA LYS A 136 -16.07 12.32 20.68
C LYS A 136 -16.57 11.22 21.62
N ASN A 137 -17.75 11.36 22.22
CA ASN A 137 -18.42 10.30 23.00
C ASN A 137 -17.56 9.69 24.14
N GLY A 138 -16.73 10.51 24.81
CA GLY A 138 -15.87 10.05 25.91
C GLY A 138 -14.60 9.30 25.48
N PHE A 139 -14.29 9.27 24.19
CA PHE A 139 -13.00 8.80 23.67
C PHE A 139 -11.98 9.93 23.77
N PRO A 140 -10.70 9.65 24.09
CA PRO A 140 -9.65 10.64 23.97
C PRO A 140 -9.33 10.92 22.49
N GLY A 141 -8.58 11.97 22.24
CA GLY A 141 -8.04 12.27 20.92
C GLY A 141 -6.61 12.77 20.99
N ALA A 142 -5.90 12.68 19.86
CA ALA A 142 -4.56 13.19 19.73
C ALA A 142 -4.37 13.92 18.39
N GLY A 143 -3.33 14.75 18.32
CA GLY A 143 -2.94 15.44 17.10
C GLY A 143 -1.63 16.17 17.23
N VAL A 144 -1.17 16.74 16.13
CA VAL A 144 0.09 17.48 16.07
C VAL A 144 -0.18 18.96 15.91
N ARG A 145 0.39 19.75 16.82
CA ARG A 145 0.48 21.20 16.72
C ARG A 145 1.80 21.57 16.04
N PHE A 146 1.73 22.21 14.88
CA PHE A 146 2.88 22.70 14.13
C PHE A 146 3.33 24.04 14.70
N THR A 147 4.05 24.05 15.82
CA THR A 147 4.39 25.28 16.57
C THR A 147 5.24 26.24 15.73
N ARG A 148 6.49 25.87 15.39
CA ARG A 148 7.35 26.63 14.45
C ARG A 148 7.60 25.90 13.14
N LEU A 149 7.33 24.59 13.10
CA LEU A 149 7.40 23.78 11.89
C LEU A 149 6.37 24.26 10.87
N LYS A 150 6.77 24.34 9.60
CA LYS A 150 5.90 24.53 8.44
C LYS A 150 6.22 23.41 7.47
N THR A 151 5.20 22.70 7.00
CA THR A 151 5.35 21.68 5.96
C THR A 151 4.35 21.96 4.85
N LEU A 152 4.45 21.24 3.74
CA LEU A 152 3.42 21.26 2.71
C LEU A 152 2.03 21.02 3.34
N ASN A 153 1.09 21.92 3.07
CA ASN A 153 -0.30 21.90 3.57
C ASN A 153 -0.49 21.99 5.11
N ASN A 154 0.56 22.24 5.90
CA ASN A 154 0.44 22.51 7.34
C ASN A 154 1.17 23.81 7.72
N LYS A 155 0.38 24.81 8.16
CA LYS A 155 0.88 26.14 8.51
C LYS A 155 1.44 26.17 9.94
N ARG A 156 2.37 27.08 10.21
CA ARG A 156 2.77 27.41 11.59
C ARG A 156 1.55 27.77 12.42
N GLY A 157 1.51 27.31 13.66
CA GLY A 157 0.39 27.45 14.58
C GLY A 157 -0.81 26.52 14.33
N SER A 158 -0.87 25.81 13.20
CA SER A 158 -1.98 24.90 12.90
C SER A 158 -1.96 23.64 13.76
N PHE A 159 -3.14 23.05 13.96
CA PHE A 159 -3.31 21.77 14.62
C PHE A 159 -3.93 20.77 13.65
N HIS A 160 -3.27 19.63 13.46
CA HIS A 160 -3.78 18.52 12.67
C HIS A 160 -4.17 17.38 13.61
N LYS A 161 -5.47 17.03 13.61
CA LYS A 161 -5.97 15.91 14.41
C LYS A 161 -5.60 14.59 13.72
N LEU A 162 -5.03 13.68 14.50
CA LEU A 162 -4.73 12.32 14.05
C LEU A 162 -5.89 11.38 14.42
N GLU A 163 -6.07 10.32 13.64
CA GLU A 163 -7.14 9.36 13.86
C GLU A 163 -6.78 8.41 15.02
N TRP A 164 -7.41 8.61 16.18
CA TRP A 164 -7.14 7.81 17.37
C TRP A 164 -7.74 6.40 17.25
N HIS A 165 -6.94 5.39 17.58
CA HIS A 165 -7.37 4.00 17.62
C HIS A 165 -6.87 3.32 18.90
N TRP A 166 -7.78 2.69 19.65
CA TRP A 166 -7.38 1.93 20.83
C TRP A 166 -6.43 0.79 20.46
N ASP A 167 -5.37 0.67 21.25
CA ASP A 167 -4.30 -0.32 21.15
C ASP A 167 -3.71 -0.46 19.74
N ASN A 168 -3.69 0.66 19.00
CA ASN A 168 -3.21 0.68 17.63
C ASN A 168 -2.51 1.99 17.29
N ASN A 169 -1.94 2.05 16.09
CA ASN A 169 -1.15 3.18 15.66
C ASN A 169 -2.03 4.35 15.20
N PHE A 170 -1.58 5.57 15.51
CA PHE A 170 -1.98 6.79 14.83
C PHE A 170 -0.71 7.50 14.33
N PRO A 171 -0.46 7.50 13.01
CA PRO A 171 0.84 7.87 12.47
C PRO A 171 1.03 9.38 12.35
N PHE A 172 2.27 9.83 12.57
CA PHE A 172 2.75 11.13 12.12
C PHE A 172 4.06 10.95 11.38
N ILE A 173 4.09 11.43 10.14
CA ILE A 173 5.24 11.29 9.24
C ILE A 173 5.74 12.69 8.93
N ILE A 174 7.06 12.89 9.00
CA ILE A 174 7.74 14.07 8.45
C ILE A 174 8.85 13.56 7.54
N ALA A 175 8.96 14.13 6.33
CA ALA A 175 9.97 13.73 5.36
C ALA A 175 10.67 14.93 4.72
N SER A 176 11.95 14.75 4.45
CA SER A 176 12.81 15.68 3.72
C SER A 176 13.88 14.90 2.98
N SER A 177 14.22 15.38 1.79
CA SER A 177 15.34 14.88 1.00
C SER A 177 16.55 15.80 1.07
N GLU A 178 16.42 16.97 1.70
CA GLU A 178 17.49 17.94 1.84
C GLU A 178 18.44 17.59 2.96
N GLU A 179 19.74 17.64 2.70
CA GLU A 179 20.78 17.62 3.73
C GLU A 179 21.18 19.04 4.15
N GLY A 180 21.01 20.03 3.26
CA GLY A 180 21.40 21.43 3.40
C GLY A 180 20.22 22.39 3.64
N PRO A 181 19.67 22.50 4.86
CA PRO A 181 18.42 23.21 5.14
C PRO A 181 18.48 24.74 4.99
N ARG A 182 19.68 25.32 4.82
CA ARG A 182 19.84 26.76 4.59
C ARG A 182 19.51 27.15 3.15
N ASN A 183 19.87 26.30 2.19
CA ASN A 183 19.71 26.50 0.76
C ASN A 183 19.17 25.20 0.14
N PRO A 184 17.89 24.86 0.39
CA PRO A 184 17.30 23.63 -0.14
C PRO A 184 17.32 23.61 -1.67
N SER A 185 17.69 22.49 -2.27
CA SER A 185 17.75 22.32 -3.73
C SER A 185 16.37 22.15 -4.37
N VAL A 186 15.38 21.65 -3.62
CA VAL A 186 14.00 21.47 -4.09
C VAL A 186 12.97 22.15 -3.19
N TRP A 187 11.86 22.60 -3.77
CA TRP A 187 10.71 23.13 -3.02
C TRP A 187 9.43 22.38 -3.42
N PRO A 188 8.57 21.97 -2.45
CA PRO A 188 8.80 22.01 -1.01
C PRO A 188 9.85 20.99 -0.56
N TRP A 189 10.79 21.39 0.29
CA TRP A 189 11.79 20.46 0.83
C TRP A 189 11.32 19.66 2.05
N LEU A 190 10.25 20.11 2.71
CA LEU A 190 9.74 19.49 3.93
C LEU A 190 8.25 19.20 3.80
N VAL A 191 7.89 17.93 3.94
CA VAL A 191 6.53 17.43 3.85
C VAL A 191 6.16 16.63 5.10
N SER A 192 4.86 16.41 5.32
CA SER A 192 4.38 15.62 6.47
C SER A 192 3.02 14.99 6.19
N THR A 193 2.47 14.31 7.21
CA THR A 193 1.03 13.99 7.30
C THR A 193 0.16 15.19 6.93
N ASN A 194 -1.06 14.93 6.45
CA ASN A 194 -2.00 15.89 5.86
C ASN A 194 -1.56 16.48 4.52
N PRO A 195 -1.16 15.67 3.52
CA PRO A 195 -0.81 16.18 2.20
C PRO A 195 -2.04 16.80 1.49
N PRO A 196 -1.84 17.73 0.54
CA PRO A 196 -2.93 18.32 -0.22
C PRO A 196 -3.57 17.30 -1.18
N GLU A 197 -4.73 17.62 -1.76
CA GLU A 197 -5.44 16.72 -2.69
C GLU A 197 -4.60 16.42 -3.94
N ASP A 198 -3.88 17.41 -4.45
CA ASP A 198 -2.95 17.39 -5.59
C ASP A 198 -1.51 17.13 -5.15
N TRP A 199 -1.31 16.10 -4.32
CA TRP A 199 -0.03 15.86 -3.68
C TRP A 199 1.13 15.64 -4.66
N MET A 200 0.92 14.95 -5.80
CA MET A 200 2.00 14.70 -6.78
C MET A 200 2.48 16.01 -7.41
N HIS A 201 1.55 16.89 -7.82
CA HIS A 201 1.86 18.17 -8.41
C HIS A 201 2.47 19.13 -7.38
N SER A 202 1.98 19.09 -6.14
CA SER A 202 2.54 19.87 -5.02
C SER A 202 3.97 19.49 -4.67
N ILE A 203 4.41 18.27 -4.98
CA ILE A 203 5.81 17.82 -4.85
C ILE A 203 6.50 17.61 -6.19
N TYR A 204 5.94 18.14 -7.29
CA TYR A 204 6.42 17.88 -8.64
C TYR A 204 7.93 18.09 -8.82
N PRO A 205 8.55 19.17 -8.29
CA PRO A 205 10.01 19.35 -8.38
C PRO A 205 10.82 18.20 -7.78
N ARG A 206 10.29 17.51 -6.76
CA ARG A 206 10.93 16.35 -6.15
C ARG A 206 10.79 15.06 -6.96
N ILE A 207 9.72 14.92 -7.75
CA ILE A 207 9.40 13.66 -8.43
C ILE A 207 9.54 13.71 -9.95
N ALA A 208 9.72 14.90 -10.54
CA ALA A 208 9.69 15.10 -11.99
C ALA A 208 10.72 14.25 -12.77
N CYS A 209 11.90 14.01 -12.19
CA CYS A 209 12.97 13.23 -12.79
C CYS A 209 12.80 11.71 -12.59
N LEU A 210 11.95 11.29 -11.65
CA LEU A 210 11.76 9.87 -11.32
C LEU A 210 11.03 9.17 -12.47
N THR A 211 11.44 7.94 -12.77
CA THR A 211 10.64 7.03 -13.60
C THR A 211 9.47 6.46 -12.80
N LEU A 212 8.47 5.86 -13.46
CA LEU A 212 7.39 5.16 -12.72
C LEU A 212 7.95 4.01 -11.85
N ARG A 213 9.06 3.40 -12.26
CA ARG A 213 9.80 2.39 -11.47
C ARG A 213 10.48 2.93 -10.22
N MET A 214 10.65 4.24 -10.11
CA MET A 214 11.21 4.91 -8.93
C MET A 214 10.15 5.62 -8.07
N LEU A 215 8.91 5.72 -8.56
CA LEU A 215 7.84 6.43 -7.88
C LEU A 215 7.05 5.48 -6.97
N ALA A 216 6.78 5.92 -5.75
CA ALA A 216 5.82 5.32 -4.83
C ALA A 216 4.47 6.04 -4.91
N ILE A 217 3.40 5.25 -5.03
CA ILE A 217 2.03 5.70 -5.28
C ILE A 217 1.06 4.90 -4.40
N PRO A 218 0.13 5.54 -3.67
CA PRO A 218 -0.90 4.84 -2.95
C PRO A 218 -2.03 4.41 -3.90
N GLY A 219 -2.63 3.26 -3.64
CA GLY A 219 -3.66 2.69 -4.48
C GLY A 219 -4.69 1.87 -3.73
N THR A 220 -5.70 1.43 -4.47
CA THR A 220 -6.81 0.64 -3.94
C THR A 220 -7.01 -0.63 -4.74
N HIS A 221 -7.27 -1.72 -4.04
CA HIS A 221 -7.71 -2.99 -4.62
C HIS A 221 -9.24 -2.96 -4.77
N ASN A 222 -9.78 -3.58 -5.83
CA ASN A 222 -11.22 -3.58 -6.10
C ASN A 222 -11.85 -2.16 -5.96
N SER A 223 -11.23 -1.15 -6.57
CA SER A 223 -11.48 0.27 -6.25
C SER A 223 -12.94 0.68 -6.36
N GLY A 224 -13.69 0.14 -7.33
CA GLY A 224 -15.13 0.44 -7.47
C GLY A 224 -16.05 -0.26 -6.47
N MET A 225 -15.54 -1.11 -5.57
CA MET A 225 -16.35 -1.86 -4.60
C MET A 225 -16.64 -1.05 -3.32
N SER A 226 -17.09 0.20 -3.49
CA SER A 226 -17.62 1.07 -2.43
C SER A 226 -19.15 0.94 -2.25
N ARG A 227 -19.80 0.41 -3.28
CA ARG A 227 -21.22 0.08 -3.33
C ARG A 227 -21.40 -1.42 -3.37
N PHE A 228 -22.60 -1.87 -3.07
CA PHE A 228 -23.00 -3.26 -3.25
C PHE A 228 -24.40 -3.29 -3.85
N HIS A 229 -24.51 -3.78 -5.08
CA HIS A 229 -25.80 -4.03 -5.73
C HIS A 229 -25.78 -5.34 -6.50
N ARG A 230 -26.96 -5.93 -6.71
CA ARG A 230 -27.15 -7.16 -7.50
C ARG A 230 -26.15 -8.26 -7.08
N GLY A 231 -26.20 -8.63 -5.80
CA GLY A 231 -25.40 -9.71 -5.24
C GLY A 231 -25.75 -11.06 -5.87
N SER A 232 -24.78 -11.97 -5.91
CA SER A 232 -24.99 -13.38 -6.24
C SER A 232 -25.03 -14.24 -4.98
N TYR A 233 -25.11 -15.57 -5.14
CA TYR A 233 -25.22 -16.53 -4.05
C TYR A 233 -24.22 -16.26 -2.91
N LEU A 234 -24.71 -16.18 -1.66
CA LEU A 234 -23.97 -15.83 -0.43
C LEU A 234 -23.19 -14.50 -0.46
N GLY A 235 -23.32 -13.70 -1.51
CA GLY A 235 -22.75 -12.37 -1.61
C GLY A 235 -23.51 -11.35 -0.78
N SER A 236 -22.80 -10.55 -0.01
CA SER A 236 -23.36 -9.44 0.76
C SER A 236 -22.35 -8.30 0.84
N ALA A 237 -22.82 -7.09 1.17
CA ALA A 237 -21.92 -5.97 1.41
C ALA A 237 -20.82 -6.31 2.44
N TRP A 238 -21.15 -7.11 3.45
CA TRP A 238 -20.23 -7.54 4.51
C TRP A 238 -18.99 -8.29 3.99
N ASN A 239 -19.19 -9.22 3.05
CA ASN A 239 -18.14 -10.12 2.56
C ASN A 239 -17.63 -9.80 1.15
N THR A 240 -18.20 -8.78 0.49
CA THR A 240 -17.88 -8.42 -0.89
C THR A 240 -17.33 -6.99 -1.01
N LYS A 241 -17.83 -6.04 -0.22
CA LYS A 241 -17.43 -4.63 -0.30
C LYS A 241 -16.00 -4.46 0.21
N ASN A 242 -15.08 -4.01 -0.64
CA ASN A 242 -13.66 -3.82 -0.30
C ASN A 242 -13.28 -2.38 0.02
N GLN A 243 -14.08 -1.40 -0.38
CA GLN A 243 -13.80 0.02 -0.15
C GLN A 243 -14.95 0.67 0.61
N GLU A 244 -14.68 1.66 1.45
CA GLU A 244 -15.74 2.51 2.02
C GLU A 244 -15.96 3.76 1.19
N LEU A 245 -14.89 4.27 0.60
CA LEU A 245 -14.85 5.47 -0.22
C LEU A 245 -15.13 5.11 -1.68
N ASN A 246 -15.93 5.92 -2.35
CA ASN A 246 -16.07 5.83 -3.81
C ASN A 246 -14.83 6.35 -4.54
N ILE A 247 -14.74 6.16 -5.87
CA ILE A 247 -13.56 6.59 -6.64
C ILE A 247 -13.22 8.07 -6.44
N SER A 248 -14.22 8.96 -6.46
CA SER A 248 -14.02 10.39 -6.22
C SER A 248 -13.33 10.66 -4.88
N MET A 249 -13.78 9.99 -3.81
CA MET A 249 -13.20 10.16 -2.48
C MET A 249 -11.83 9.48 -2.35
N GLN A 250 -11.60 8.32 -2.99
CA GLN A 250 -10.27 7.70 -3.03
C GLN A 250 -9.23 8.64 -3.66
N LEU A 251 -9.57 9.27 -4.79
CA LEU A 251 -8.73 10.28 -5.44
C LEU A 251 -8.51 11.50 -4.54
N LYS A 252 -9.57 12.02 -3.91
CA LYS A 252 -9.51 13.16 -2.98
C LYS A 252 -8.52 12.94 -1.83
N TYR A 253 -8.46 11.71 -1.30
CA TYR A 253 -7.58 11.35 -0.19
C TYR A 253 -6.22 10.79 -0.62
N GLY A 254 -5.95 10.79 -1.92
CA GLY A 254 -4.60 10.69 -2.47
C GLY A 254 -4.31 9.43 -3.28
N ALA A 255 -5.24 8.49 -3.40
CA ALA A 255 -5.07 7.31 -4.26
C ALA A 255 -4.84 7.72 -5.71
N ARG A 256 -3.89 7.06 -6.39
CA ARG A 256 -3.58 7.28 -7.81
C ARG A 256 -3.39 5.98 -8.59
N TRP A 257 -3.38 4.83 -7.93
CA TRP A 257 -3.54 3.53 -8.56
C TRP A 257 -4.91 2.96 -8.26
N LEU A 258 -5.69 2.66 -9.30
CA LEU A 258 -7.05 2.14 -9.19
C LEU A 258 -7.15 0.79 -9.90
N ASP A 259 -7.59 -0.22 -9.17
CA ASP A 259 -7.93 -1.56 -9.66
C ASP A 259 -9.44 -1.63 -9.99
N ILE A 260 -9.77 -1.49 -11.27
CA ILE A 260 -11.13 -1.47 -11.79
C ILE A 260 -11.44 -2.82 -12.42
N ARG A 261 -12.49 -3.49 -11.92
CA ARG A 261 -12.88 -4.84 -12.39
C ARG A 261 -14.24 -4.83 -13.05
N PRO A 262 -14.34 -4.69 -14.38
CA PRO A 262 -15.62 -4.56 -15.06
C PRO A 262 -16.50 -5.81 -14.88
N SER A 263 -17.79 -5.58 -14.70
CA SER A 263 -18.82 -6.61 -14.64
C SER A 263 -20.04 -6.14 -15.43
N LYS A 264 -20.47 -6.96 -16.40
CA LYS A 264 -21.76 -6.76 -17.08
C LYS A 264 -22.88 -7.21 -16.16
N THR A 265 -23.78 -6.31 -15.80
CA THR A 265 -24.90 -6.58 -14.90
C THR A 265 -26.14 -5.80 -15.32
N GLY A 266 -27.24 -6.51 -15.56
CA GLY A 266 -28.47 -5.95 -16.12
C GLY A 266 -28.27 -5.22 -17.44
N GLY A 267 -27.36 -5.71 -18.29
CA GLY A 267 -26.99 -5.02 -19.54
C GLY A 267 -26.20 -3.72 -19.36
N LYS A 268 -25.79 -3.37 -18.14
CA LYS A 268 -24.96 -2.19 -17.82
C LYS A 268 -23.57 -2.62 -17.36
N TRP A 269 -22.61 -1.71 -17.45
CA TRP A 269 -21.24 -1.93 -16.99
C TRP A 269 -21.03 -1.30 -15.61
N ALA A 270 -20.76 -2.15 -14.62
CA ALA A 270 -20.34 -1.76 -13.28
C ALA A 270 -18.99 -2.39 -12.95
N THR A 271 -18.46 -2.16 -11.74
CA THR A 271 -17.40 -3.02 -11.21
C THR A 271 -17.98 -4.25 -10.54
N GLY A 272 -17.21 -5.32 -10.43
CA GLY A 272 -17.61 -6.55 -9.76
C GLY A 272 -16.48 -7.17 -8.95
N HIS A 273 -16.84 -7.74 -7.80
CA HIS A 273 -15.95 -8.58 -7.04
C HIS A 273 -16.66 -9.91 -6.80
N PHE A 274 -16.16 -10.94 -7.46
CA PHE A 274 -16.75 -12.26 -7.46
C PHE A 274 -15.70 -13.36 -7.34
N GLY A 275 -16.04 -14.42 -6.62
CA GLY A 275 -15.31 -15.68 -6.59
C GLY A 275 -16.21 -16.84 -7.04
N PHE A 276 -15.61 -17.88 -7.62
CA PHE A 276 -16.33 -19.10 -7.96
C PHE A 276 -15.92 -20.25 -7.04
N ASP A 277 -16.88 -20.77 -6.26
CA ASP A 277 -16.69 -21.93 -5.38
C ASP A 277 -18.01 -22.67 -5.15
N LEU A 278 -17.96 -23.92 -4.73
CA LEU A 278 -19.14 -24.78 -4.52
C LEU A 278 -20.09 -24.79 -5.72
N GLY A 279 -19.53 -24.75 -6.93
CA GLY A 279 -20.30 -24.74 -8.18
C GLY A 279 -21.04 -23.44 -8.49
N ASN A 280 -20.81 -22.35 -7.74
CA ASN A 280 -21.51 -21.08 -7.93
C ASN A 280 -20.61 -19.85 -7.80
N TRP A 281 -21.08 -18.73 -8.35
CA TRP A 281 -20.48 -17.41 -8.19
C TRP A 281 -20.98 -16.73 -6.92
N HIS A 282 -20.06 -16.18 -6.13
CA HIS A 282 -20.34 -15.47 -4.88
C HIS A 282 -19.74 -14.06 -4.96
N GLY A 283 -20.50 -13.06 -4.55
CA GLY A 283 -20.04 -11.67 -4.57
C GLY A 283 -21.13 -10.69 -5.00
N GLY A 284 -20.72 -9.58 -5.61
CA GLY A 284 -21.64 -8.54 -6.02
C GLY A 284 -20.97 -7.44 -6.84
N ASN A 285 -21.81 -6.54 -7.34
CA ASN A 285 -21.39 -5.42 -8.18
C ASN A 285 -21.26 -4.13 -7.37
N GLY A 286 -20.37 -3.24 -7.82
CA GLY A 286 -19.95 -2.02 -7.14
C GLY A 286 -20.43 -0.74 -7.84
N GLU A 287 -19.53 0.18 -8.14
CA GLU A 287 -19.85 1.43 -8.82
C GLU A 287 -20.05 1.20 -10.33
N TYR A 288 -20.91 2.00 -10.96
CA TYR A 288 -21.06 1.97 -12.42
C TYR A 288 -19.83 2.59 -13.10
N LEU A 289 -19.40 2.04 -14.24
CA LEU A 289 -18.24 2.58 -14.95
C LEU A 289 -18.44 4.06 -15.35
N ASP A 290 -19.67 4.45 -15.66
CA ASP A 290 -20.00 5.85 -15.99
C ASP A 290 -19.73 6.80 -14.80
N ASP A 291 -20.05 6.39 -13.56
CA ASP A 291 -19.78 7.16 -12.34
C ASP A 291 -18.26 7.30 -12.08
N ILE A 292 -17.52 6.23 -12.37
CA ILE A 292 -16.06 6.17 -12.24
C ILE A 292 -15.39 7.11 -13.25
N ILE A 293 -15.83 7.06 -14.52
CA ILE A 293 -15.34 7.95 -15.58
C ILE A 293 -15.59 9.42 -15.21
N ASN A 294 -16.80 9.74 -14.73
CA ASN A 294 -17.13 11.10 -14.29
C ASN A 294 -16.23 11.54 -13.13
N SER A 295 -16.00 10.68 -12.14
CA SER A 295 -15.11 10.96 -11.01
C SER A 295 -13.67 11.25 -11.45
N LEU A 296 -13.14 10.47 -12.40
CA LEU A 296 -11.80 10.69 -12.97
C LEU A 296 -11.71 12.02 -13.73
N ASN A 297 -12.73 12.34 -14.52
CA ASN A 297 -12.81 13.58 -15.30
C ASN A 297 -12.90 14.81 -14.40
N ASP A 298 -13.73 14.77 -13.37
CA ASP A 298 -13.90 15.86 -12.41
C ASP A 298 -12.63 16.12 -11.58
N PHE A 299 -11.88 15.05 -11.29
CA PHE A 299 -10.62 15.15 -10.59
C PHE A 299 -9.51 15.74 -11.49
N THR A 300 -9.31 15.16 -12.68
CA THR A 300 -8.25 15.59 -13.62
C THR A 300 -8.47 16.98 -14.21
N LYS A 301 -9.72 17.49 -14.21
CA LYS A 301 -10.02 18.88 -14.55
C LYS A 301 -9.38 19.89 -13.59
N ARG A 302 -9.14 19.51 -12.34
CA ARG A 302 -8.68 20.42 -11.27
C ARG A 302 -7.26 20.10 -10.79
N ASN A 303 -6.81 18.86 -10.96
CA ASN A 303 -5.56 18.37 -10.40
C ASN A 303 -4.65 17.81 -11.50
N LYS A 304 -3.42 18.34 -11.62
CA LYS A 304 -2.40 17.90 -12.59
C LYS A 304 -1.63 16.68 -12.08
N GLU A 305 -2.38 15.61 -11.85
CA GLU A 305 -1.87 14.38 -11.23
C GLU A 305 -1.79 13.26 -12.26
N LEU A 306 -0.96 12.26 -11.95
CA LEU A 306 -0.90 11.01 -12.69
C LEU A 306 -1.86 10.02 -12.02
N ILE A 307 -2.80 9.47 -12.77
CA ILE A 307 -3.66 8.37 -12.33
C ILE A 307 -3.39 7.16 -13.21
N ILE A 308 -3.24 6.00 -12.58
CA ILE A 308 -3.08 4.71 -13.25
C ILE A 308 -4.33 3.87 -12.96
N VAL A 309 -5.06 3.55 -14.01
CA VAL A 309 -6.27 2.73 -13.98
C VAL A 309 -5.91 1.36 -14.54
N ASN A 310 -5.73 0.38 -13.66
CA ASN A 310 -5.61 -1.01 -14.05
C ASN A 310 -7.01 -1.59 -14.21
N VAL A 311 -7.30 -2.13 -15.40
CA VAL A 311 -8.57 -2.74 -15.72
C VAL A 311 -8.35 -4.24 -15.93
N ASP A 312 -8.89 -5.04 -15.03
CA ASP A 312 -8.69 -6.49 -15.05
C ASP A 312 -9.94 -7.27 -14.60
N HIS A 313 -9.82 -8.59 -14.49
CA HIS A 313 -10.84 -9.49 -13.93
C HIS A 313 -12.27 -9.24 -14.46
N GLY A 314 -12.37 -8.99 -15.77
CA GLY A 314 -13.62 -8.70 -16.45
C GLY A 314 -14.58 -9.89 -16.44
N LEU A 315 -15.80 -9.69 -15.96
CA LEU A 315 -16.84 -10.71 -15.87
C LEU A 315 -18.15 -10.27 -16.52
N ASN A 316 -18.96 -11.25 -16.91
CA ASN A 316 -20.36 -11.03 -17.27
C ASN A 316 -21.27 -11.71 -16.24
N SER A 317 -21.69 -10.95 -15.24
CA SER A 317 -22.57 -11.44 -14.17
C SER A 317 -23.97 -11.81 -14.65
N ASP A 318 -24.43 -11.29 -15.80
CA ASP A 318 -25.71 -11.70 -16.41
C ASP A 318 -25.69 -13.15 -16.92
N THR A 319 -24.50 -13.74 -17.03
CA THR A 319 -24.30 -15.12 -17.47
C THR A 319 -24.02 -16.11 -16.34
N PHE A 320 -24.08 -15.67 -15.08
CA PHE A 320 -23.91 -16.55 -13.92
C PHE A 320 -25.08 -17.54 -13.82
N LYS A 321 -24.89 -18.71 -14.44
CA LYS A 321 -25.86 -19.83 -14.46
C LYS A 321 -25.23 -21.10 -13.92
N GLY A 322 -24.51 -21.01 -12.79
CA GLY A 322 -23.68 -22.11 -12.25
C GLY A 322 -22.47 -22.48 -13.11
N LYS A 323 -22.22 -21.74 -14.20
CA LYS A 323 -21.08 -21.96 -15.10
C LYS A 323 -19.85 -21.24 -14.58
N LYS A 324 -18.75 -21.98 -14.42
CA LYS A 324 -17.44 -21.43 -14.02
C LYS A 324 -16.86 -20.43 -15.03
N ASN A 325 -17.21 -20.56 -16.30
CA ASN A 325 -16.75 -19.62 -17.32
C ASN A 325 -17.74 -18.47 -17.49
N ALA A 326 -17.44 -17.33 -16.87
CA ALA A 326 -18.18 -16.09 -17.00
C ALA A 326 -17.23 -14.90 -17.30
N LYS A 327 -16.03 -15.20 -17.82
CA LYS A 327 -15.08 -14.20 -18.28
C LYS A 327 -15.67 -13.44 -19.46
N MET A 328 -15.37 -12.15 -19.54
CA MET A 328 -15.77 -11.32 -20.68
C MET A 328 -15.13 -11.83 -21.98
N THR A 329 -15.90 -11.76 -23.05
CA THR A 329 -15.43 -11.96 -24.43
C THR A 329 -14.59 -10.76 -24.89
N GLN A 330 -13.82 -10.93 -25.97
CA GLN A 330 -13.07 -9.81 -26.58
C GLN A 330 -14.01 -8.64 -26.96
N LYS A 331 -15.17 -8.94 -27.54
CA LYS A 331 -16.18 -7.92 -27.87
C LYS A 331 -16.66 -7.14 -26.65
N GLU A 332 -16.86 -7.82 -25.52
CA GLU A 332 -17.24 -7.16 -24.27
C GLU A 332 -16.11 -6.29 -23.70
N TRP A 333 -14.86 -6.70 -23.86
CA TRP A 333 -13.71 -5.85 -23.55
C TRP A 333 -13.64 -4.62 -24.43
N GLU A 334 -13.94 -4.75 -25.73
CA GLU A 334 -14.06 -3.60 -26.66
C GLU A 334 -15.19 -2.65 -26.23
N GLU A 335 -16.35 -3.18 -25.78
CA GLU A 335 -17.43 -2.37 -25.20
C GLU A 335 -16.97 -1.56 -23.98
N VAL A 336 -16.16 -2.17 -23.10
CA VAL A 336 -15.59 -1.48 -21.93
C VAL A 336 -14.56 -0.43 -22.37
N MET A 337 -13.64 -0.76 -23.27
CA MET A 337 -12.64 0.19 -23.77
C MET A 337 -13.30 1.39 -24.46
N MET A 338 -14.33 1.18 -25.29
CA MET A 338 -15.12 2.27 -25.89
C MET A 338 -15.75 3.19 -24.84
N LYS A 339 -16.17 2.65 -23.68
CA LYS A 339 -16.65 3.51 -22.57
C LYS A 339 -15.52 4.31 -21.95
N LEU A 340 -14.39 3.67 -21.69
CA LEU A 340 -13.22 4.30 -21.06
C LEU A 340 -12.54 5.36 -21.95
N GLU A 341 -12.80 5.36 -23.27
CA GLU A 341 -12.44 6.46 -24.18
C GLU A 341 -13.06 7.82 -23.80
N ARG A 342 -14.00 7.87 -22.85
CA ARG A 342 -14.55 9.12 -22.29
C ARG A 342 -13.72 9.71 -21.15
N ILE A 343 -12.67 9.03 -20.69
CA ILE A 343 -11.79 9.54 -19.63
C ILE A 343 -10.87 10.63 -20.21
N ASN A 344 -10.94 11.85 -19.72
CA ASN A 344 -10.07 12.93 -20.18
C ASN A 344 -8.60 12.67 -19.79
N TYR A 345 -7.70 13.35 -20.49
CA TYR A 345 -6.26 13.33 -20.20
C TYR A 345 -5.58 11.96 -20.28
N ARG A 346 -6.13 10.99 -21.03
CA ARG A 346 -5.43 9.74 -21.32
C ARG A 346 -4.04 9.99 -21.89
N VAL A 347 -3.08 9.21 -21.44
CA VAL A 347 -1.74 9.17 -22.04
C VAL A 347 -1.85 8.54 -23.41
N GLU A 348 -1.32 9.20 -24.43
CA GLU A 348 -1.28 8.66 -25.79
C GLU A 348 -0.35 7.45 -25.83
N ASN A 349 -0.81 6.34 -26.37
CA ASN A 349 0.04 5.19 -26.69
C ASN A 349 0.36 5.25 -28.18
N ARG A 350 1.52 5.81 -28.52
CA ARG A 350 1.96 5.97 -29.92
C ARG A 350 2.64 4.71 -30.47
N GLY A 351 2.61 3.60 -29.73
CA GLY A 351 3.23 2.33 -30.10
C GLY A 351 4.76 2.40 -30.21
N LYS A 352 5.40 3.44 -29.65
CA LYS A 352 6.86 3.64 -29.71
C LYS A 352 7.57 3.09 -28.47
N GLU A 353 6.86 3.00 -27.35
CA GLU A 353 7.40 2.60 -26.07
C GLU A 353 6.96 1.17 -25.72
N ASP A 354 7.93 0.27 -25.69
CA ASP A 354 7.73 -1.13 -25.27
C ASP A 354 7.46 -1.25 -23.77
N ASP A 355 7.92 -0.26 -22.98
CA ASP A 355 7.77 -0.23 -21.53
C ASP A 355 7.69 1.21 -21.02
N ILE A 356 6.47 1.66 -20.77
CA ILE A 356 6.19 3.02 -20.30
C ILE A 356 6.56 3.24 -18.84
N THR A 357 6.92 2.20 -18.09
CA THR A 357 7.32 2.35 -16.68
C THR A 357 8.70 2.99 -16.51
N ASN A 358 9.50 3.02 -17.58
CA ASN A 358 10.79 3.72 -17.62
C ASN A 358 10.65 5.22 -17.93
N LEU A 359 9.46 5.69 -18.32
CA LEU A 359 9.23 7.11 -18.59
C LEU A 359 9.21 7.90 -17.30
N ARG A 360 9.70 9.14 -17.39
CA ARG A 360 9.76 10.05 -16.25
C ARG A 360 8.39 10.63 -15.93
N VAL A 361 8.16 10.94 -14.67
CA VAL A 361 6.95 11.65 -14.21
C VAL A 361 6.73 12.96 -14.98
N SER A 362 7.81 13.67 -15.32
CA SER A 362 7.76 14.89 -16.14
C SER A 362 7.16 14.70 -17.52
N GLU A 363 7.25 13.50 -18.10
CA GLU A 363 6.65 13.20 -19.41
C GLU A 363 5.12 13.10 -19.33
N PHE A 364 4.58 12.87 -18.13
CA PHE A 364 3.15 12.74 -17.90
C PHE A 364 2.51 14.03 -17.39
N ILE A 365 3.10 14.66 -16.36
CA ILE A 365 2.40 15.69 -15.56
C ILE A 365 3.09 17.06 -15.47
N ALA A 366 4.02 17.38 -16.38
CA ALA A 366 4.69 18.68 -16.39
C ALA A 366 3.72 19.88 -16.50
N GLY A 367 2.66 19.76 -17.30
CA GLY A 367 1.73 20.86 -17.56
C GLY A 367 0.25 20.52 -17.40
N ARG A 368 -0.09 19.23 -17.28
CA ARG A 368 -1.45 18.70 -17.35
C ARG A 368 -1.61 17.45 -16.49
N ALA A 369 -2.84 17.01 -16.26
CA ALA A 369 -3.11 15.68 -15.73
C ALA A 369 -2.75 14.61 -16.77
N ALA A 370 -2.59 13.37 -16.29
CA ALA A 370 -2.37 12.19 -17.11
C ALA A 370 -3.13 10.98 -16.54
N VAL A 371 -3.78 10.21 -17.41
CA VAL A 371 -4.39 8.93 -17.06
C VAL A 371 -3.80 7.80 -17.90
N ILE A 372 -3.10 6.87 -17.25
CA ILE A 372 -2.64 5.63 -17.87
C ILE A 372 -3.70 4.57 -17.67
N ILE A 373 -4.20 3.97 -18.75
CA ILE A 373 -5.16 2.86 -18.68
C ILE A 373 -4.45 1.58 -19.12
N VAL A 374 -4.34 0.63 -18.20
CA VAL A 374 -3.71 -0.67 -18.45
C VAL A 374 -4.78 -1.74 -18.49
N ILE A 375 -4.91 -2.47 -19.59
CA ILE A 375 -5.76 -3.66 -19.68
C ILE A 375 -4.90 -4.88 -19.31
N ASP A 376 -5.24 -5.51 -18.18
CA ASP A 376 -4.51 -6.64 -17.59
C ASP A 376 -5.43 -7.85 -17.37
N ASP A 377 -6.07 -8.33 -18.44
CA ASP A 377 -6.82 -9.59 -18.37
C ASP A 377 -6.59 -10.45 -19.63
N ILE A 378 -7.19 -11.63 -19.59
CA ILE A 378 -7.16 -12.64 -20.63
C ILE A 378 -8.57 -12.94 -21.14
N VAL A 379 -8.65 -13.37 -22.39
CA VAL A 379 -9.84 -13.91 -23.04
C VAL A 379 -9.60 -15.34 -23.50
N TYR A 380 -10.69 -16.11 -23.65
CA TYR A 380 -10.64 -17.44 -24.25
C TYR A 380 -10.85 -17.30 -25.76
N LYS A 381 -9.83 -17.63 -26.55
CA LYS A 381 -9.93 -17.68 -28.01
C LYS A 381 -10.12 -19.13 -28.44
N LYS A 382 -11.17 -19.36 -29.23
CA LYS A 382 -11.42 -20.65 -29.86
C LYS A 382 -10.46 -20.84 -31.02
N PHE A 383 -9.80 -22.00 -31.04
CA PHE A 383 -9.03 -22.47 -32.17
C PHE A 383 -9.58 -23.81 -32.64
N SER A 384 -9.58 -23.99 -33.95
CA SER A 384 -9.94 -25.25 -34.60
C SER A 384 -8.69 -25.78 -35.30
N ALA A 385 -8.31 -27.02 -34.99
CA ALA A 385 -7.28 -27.77 -35.69
C ALA A 385 -7.90 -29.08 -36.19
N GLY A 386 -8.18 -29.18 -37.49
CA GLY A 386 -8.97 -30.28 -38.03
C GLY A 386 -10.40 -30.28 -37.47
N SER A 387 -10.84 -31.41 -36.90
CA SER A 387 -12.16 -31.56 -36.26
C SER A 387 -12.18 -31.22 -34.76
N GLU A 388 -11.04 -30.85 -34.16
CA GLU A 388 -10.94 -30.56 -32.73
C GLU A 388 -11.05 -29.05 -32.45
N GLU A 389 -11.91 -28.67 -31.51
CA GLU A 389 -12.00 -27.32 -30.95
C GLU A 389 -11.32 -27.27 -29.58
N TYR A 390 -10.40 -26.33 -29.39
CA TYR A 390 -9.83 -26.04 -28.08
C TYR A 390 -9.81 -24.54 -27.80
N ASN A 391 -9.92 -24.19 -26.52
CA ASN A 391 -9.84 -22.81 -26.05
C ASN A 391 -8.44 -22.53 -25.52
N ILE A 392 -7.77 -21.53 -26.06
CA ILE A 392 -6.52 -21.02 -25.47
C ILE A 392 -6.79 -19.70 -24.75
N LYS A 393 -6.03 -19.45 -23.69
CA LYS A 393 -6.02 -18.17 -22.99
C LYS A 393 -5.03 -17.25 -23.70
N VAL A 394 -5.50 -16.09 -24.15
CA VAL A 394 -4.66 -15.03 -24.73
C VAL A 394 -4.94 -13.72 -24.00
N PRO A 395 -3.98 -12.79 -23.93
CA PRO A 395 -4.26 -11.44 -23.45
C PRO A 395 -5.43 -10.80 -24.21
N VAL A 396 -6.17 -9.91 -23.54
CA VAL A 396 -7.13 -9.04 -24.22
C VAL A 396 -6.41 -8.28 -25.34
N ASP A 397 -6.95 -8.34 -26.55
CA ASP A 397 -6.40 -7.59 -27.67
C ASP A 397 -6.75 -6.11 -27.53
N THR A 398 -5.73 -5.27 -27.48
CA THR A 398 -5.83 -3.81 -27.33
C THR A 398 -5.44 -3.07 -28.61
N SER A 399 -5.08 -3.79 -29.69
CA SER A 399 -4.54 -3.21 -30.92
C SER A 399 -5.46 -2.15 -31.55
N ALA A 400 -6.77 -2.40 -31.58
CA ALA A 400 -7.77 -1.45 -32.09
C ALA A 400 -7.93 -0.17 -31.23
N PHE A 401 -7.31 -0.15 -30.05
CA PHE A 401 -7.34 0.96 -29.09
C PHE A 401 -5.94 1.47 -28.74
N ALA A 402 -4.89 1.02 -29.43
CA ALA A 402 -3.52 1.38 -29.13
C ALA A 402 -3.32 2.90 -29.22
N ASP A 403 -3.71 3.53 -30.32
CA ASP A 403 -3.62 4.99 -30.51
C ASP A 403 -4.58 5.81 -29.62
N LYS A 404 -5.47 5.15 -28.88
CA LYS A 404 -6.49 5.76 -28.00
C LYS A 404 -6.09 5.83 -26.53
N GLY A 405 -4.86 5.43 -26.20
CA GLY A 405 -4.28 5.54 -24.86
C GLY A 405 -4.58 4.35 -23.95
N PHE A 406 -4.67 3.15 -24.53
CA PHE A 406 -4.79 1.89 -23.82
C PHE A 406 -3.48 1.10 -23.94
N PHE A 407 -2.98 0.63 -22.81
CA PHE A 407 -1.73 -0.12 -22.71
C PHE A 407 -2.03 -1.55 -22.30
N SER A 408 -1.26 -2.51 -22.81
CA SER A 408 -1.29 -3.88 -22.30
C SER A 408 -0.35 -4.03 -21.09
N ARG A 409 -0.48 -5.15 -20.37
CA ARG A 409 0.45 -5.50 -19.28
C ARG A 409 1.91 -5.63 -19.74
N SER A 410 2.18 -5.96 -21.02
CA SER A 410 3.57 -6.00 -21.51
C SER A 410 4.18 -4.60 -21.59
N GLN A 411 3.38 -3.58 -21.91
CA GLN A 411 3.81 -2.18 -21.94
C GLN A 411 3.89 -1.55 -20.54
N PHE A 412 3.27 -2.18 -19.52
CA PHE A 412 3.35 -1.75 -18.12
C PHE A 412 3.84 -2.89 -17.21
N PRO A 413 5.14 -3.25 -17.23
CA PRO A 413 5.66 -4.36 -16.45
C PRO A 413 5.51 -4.14 -14.94
N LEU A 414 4.76 -5.03 -14.30
CA LEU A 414 4.45 -4.96 -12.87
C LEU A 414 4.47 -6.35 -12.25
N TYR A 415 5.19 -6.51 -11.14
CA TYR A 415 5.05 -7.68 -10.28
C TYR A 415 3.79 -7.52 -9.40
N ASN A 416 2.82 -8.40 -9.63
CA ASN A 416 1.54 -8.43 -8.94
C ASN A 416 1.24 -9.87 -8.49
N SER A 417 1.34 -10.14 -7.18
CA SER A 417 1.09 -11.48 -6.63
C SER A 417 0.62 -11.41 -5.19
N TYR A 418 -0.64 -11.75 -4.98
CA TYR A 418 -1.31 -11.69 -3.69
C TYR A 418 -0.77 -12.75 -2.73
N ALA A 419 -0.99 -12.53 -1.43
CA ALA A 419 -0.65 -13.52 -0.40
C ALA A 419 -1.64 -14.68 -0.33
N GLU A 420 -2.83 -14.53 -0.94
CA GLU A 420 -3.91 -15.53 -0.95
C GLU A 420 -4.26 -16.08 0.44
N THR A 421 -4.35 -15.18 1.42
CA THR A 421 -4.54 -15.56 2.81
C THR A 421 -5.43 -14.59 3.56
N LYS A 422 -6.24 -15.14 4.49
CA LYS A 422 -7.00 -14.37 5.48
C LYS A 422 -6.19 -13.95 6.71
N ASN A 423 -4.96 -14.45 6.84
CA ASN A 423 -4.14 -14.23 8.03
C ASN A 423 -3.18 -13.04 7.83
N GLN A 424 -3.33 -12.01 8.65
CA GLN A 424 -2.52 -10.78 8.56
C GLN A 424 -1.03 -11.04 8.68
N LYS A 425 -0.57 -11.84 9.66
CA LYS A 425 0.86 -12.13 9.85
C LYS A 425 1.45 -12.82 8.61
N LYS A 426 0.71 -13.77 8.01
CA LYS A 426 1.12 -14.44 6.78
C LYS A 426 1.18 -13.47 5.60
N MET A 427 0.19 -12.59 5.44
CA MET A 427 0.18 -11.57 4.39
C MET A 427 1.39 -10.63 4.52
N VAL A 428 1.67 -10.14 5.72
CA VAL A 428 2.81 -9.26 6.01
C VAL A 428 4.13 -9.93 5.59
N VAL A 429 4.38 -11.15 6.06
CA VAL A 429 5.64 -11.87 5.78
C VAL A 429 5.78 -12.14 4.29
N ASP A 430 4.71 -12.60 3.63
CA ASP A 430 4.70 -12.89 2.20
C ASP A 430 5.03 -11.66 1.37
N GLN A 431 4.30 -10.56 1.58
CA GLN A 431 4.43 -9.34 0.77
C GLN A 431 5.79 -8.67 0.96
N LEU A 432 6.31 -8.61 2.19
CA LEU A 432 7.65 -8.05 2.45
C LEU A 432 8.76 -8.93 1.87
N THR A 433 8.60 -10.25 1.90
CA THR A 433 9.57 -11.19 1.30
C THR A 433 9.58 -11.06 -0.22
N LYS A 434 8.40 -10.97 -0.85
CA LYS A 434 8.27 -10.73 -2.29
C LYS A 434 8.88 -9.39 -2.68
N MET A 435 8.62 -8.32 -1.92
CA MET A 435 9.19 -7.00 -2.19
C MET A 435 10.72 -7.05 -2.19
N LYS A 436 11.33 -7.62 -1.14
CA LYS A 436 12.79 -7.75 -1.05
C LYS A 436 13.39 -8.57 -2.20
N LYS A 437 12.67 -9.62 -2.65
CA LYS A 437 13.12 -10.47 -3.76
C LYS A 437 13.02 -9.78 -5.12
N GLN A 438 12.00 -8.96 -5.33
CA GLN A 438 11.67 -8.39 -6.65
C GLN A 438 12.22 -6.96 -6.85
N ARG A 439 12.48 -6.21 -5.77
CA ARG A 439 13.01 -4.84 -5.79
C ARG A 439 14.43 -4.84 -5.26
N THR A 440 15.39 -5.15 -6.13
CA THR A 440 16.82 -5.17 -5.81
C THR A 440 17.55 -3.89 -6.23
N SER A 441 16.88 -3.03 -6.99
CA SER A 441 17.36 -1.71 -7.41
C SER A 441 16.16 -0.76 -7.61
N PRO A 442 16.38 0.57 -7.62
CA PRO A 442 15.34 1.54 -7.95
C PRO A 442 14.68 1.27 -9.31
N GLU A 443 15.45 0.79 -10.30
CA GLU A 443 15.00 0.52 -11.67
C GLU A 443 14.45 -0.90 -11.89
N SER A 444 14.35 -1.70 -10.83
CA SER A 444 13.69 -3.01 -10.92
C SER A 444 12.26 -2.84 -11.47
N ARG A 445 11.70 -3.90 -12.07
CA ARG A 445 10.27 -3.93 -12.44
C ARG A 445 9.42 -3.41 -11.29
N MET A 446 8.37 -2.65 -11.61
CA MET A 446 7.48 -2.11 -10.58
C MET A 446 6.95 -3.23 -9.68
N PHE A 447 6.74 -2.93 -8.40
CA PHE A 447 6.19 -3.87 -7.42
C PHE A 447 4.90 -3.32 -6.80
N LEU A 448 3.82 -4.11 -6.88
CA LEU A 448 2.56 -3.85 -6.18
C LEU A 448 2.55 -4.58 -4.84
N LEU A 449 2.63 -3.81 -3.75
CA LEU A 449 2.41 -4.29 -2.40
C LEU A 449 0.92 -4.54 -2.21
N SER A 450 0.52 -5.82 -2.17
CA SER A 450 -0.86 -6.25 -2.01
C SER A 450 -1.20 -6.36 -0.52
N TRP A 451 -1.51 -5.24 0.11
CA TRP A 451 -1.75 -5.16 1.55
C TRP A 451 -3.23 -5.34 1.89
N PHE A 452 -3.77 -6.49 1.52
CA PHE A 452 -5.15 -6.88 1.76
C PHE A 452 -5.25 -8.39 1.99
N LEU A 453 -6.37 -8.83 2.54
CA LEU A 453 -6.59 -10.21 2.96
C LEU A 453 -7.59 -10.89 2.01
N THR A 454 -7.26 -12.09 1.55
CA THR A 454 -8.20 -12.93 0.80
C THR A 454 -9.20 -13.54 1.78
N GLN A 455 -10.42 -13.02 1.77
CA GLN A 455 -11.46 -13.37 2.73
C GLN A 455 -12.60 -14.14 2.07
N ARG A 456 -13.17 -15.07 2.84
CA ARG A 456 -14.36 -15.83 2.46
C ARG A 456 -15.39 -15.67 3.55
N LEU A 457 -16.58 -15.16 3.22
CA LEU A 457 -17.72 -14.98 4.14
C LEU A 457 -17.42 -14.14 5.41
N ASN A 458 -16.23 -13.52 5.49
CA ASN A 458 -15.76 -12.71 6.62
C ASN A 458 -15.84 -11.21 6.27
N PRO A 459 -15.87 -10.32 7.28
CA PRO A 459 -15.92 -8.88 7.05
C PRO A 459 -14.68 -8.35 6.34
N VAL A 460 -14.85 -7.92 5.10
CA VAL A 460 -13.73 -7.42 4.31
C VAL A 460 -13.15 -6.13 4.90
N ILE A 461 -13.99 -5.11 5.07
CA ILE A 461 -13.58 -3.77 5.55
C ILE A 461 -12.96 -3.80 6.94
N SER A 462 -13.56 -4.51 7.90
CA SER A 462 -13.06 -4.51 9.29
C SER A 462 -11.66 -5.10 9.37
N ASN A 463 -11.43 -6.21 8.69
CA ASN A 463 -10.13 -6.88 8.67
C ASN A 463 -9.09 -6.08 7.88
N ALA A 464 -9.51 -5.42 6.79
CA ALA A 464 -8.64 -4.51 6.04
C ALA A 464 -8.20 -3.30 6.87
N LYS A 465 -9.10 -2.66 7.62
CA LYS A 465 -8.76 -1.57 8.54
C LYS A 465 -7.72 -2.00 9.57
N GLN A 466 -7.86 -3.19 10.15
CA GLN A 466 -6.89 -3.73 11.10
C GLN A 466 -5.51 -3.95 10.45
N ALA A 467 -5.48 -4.48 9.22
CA ALA A 467 -4.25 -4.62 8.45
C ALA A 467 -3.59 -3.26 8.13
N ASN A 468 -4.38 -2.27 7.72
CA ASN A 468 -3.89 -0.94 7.33
C ASN A 468 -3.24 -0.20 8.50
N ARG A 469 -3.75 -0.33 9.72
CA ARG A 469 -3.17 0.33 10.91
C ARG A 469 -1.76 -0.17 11.25
N ALA A 470 -1.41 -1.40 10.84
CA ALA A 470 -0.07 -1.95 11.00
C ALA A 470 0.87 -1.65 9.82
N LEU A 471 0.34 -1.11 8.70
CA LEU A 471 1.09 -0.99 7.44
C LEU A 471 2.36 -0.15 7.61
N ILE A 472 2.25 1.07 8.11
CA ILE A 472 3.40 1.99 8.21
C ILE A 472 4.47 1.43 9.16
N GLU A 473 4.05 0.87 10.30
CA GLU A 473 4.96 0.27 11.29
C GLU A 473 5.76 -0.90 10.71
N LEU A 474 5.08 -1.78 9.97
CA LEU A 474 5.68 -3.03 9.49
C LEU A 474 6.43 -2.86 8.16
N LEU A 475 6.02 -1.90 7.33
CA LEU A 475 6.64 -1.63 6.04
C LEU A 475 7.88 -0.74 6.17
N TRP A 476 7.81 0.35 6.96
CA TRP A 476 8.87 1.36 7.02
C TRP A 476 10.27 0.80 7.29
N PRO A 477 10.48 -0.07 8.31
CA PRO A 477 11.81 -0.62 8.63
C PRO A 477 12.34 -1.61 7.60
N ARG A 478 11.53 -1.99 6.60
CA ARG A 478 11.87 -2.99 5.57
C ARG A 478 12.23 -2.36 4.24
N MET A 479 12.19 -1.03 4.16
CA MET A 479 12.53 -0.28 2.96
C MET A 479 13.98 0.21 3.00
N SER A 480 14.53 0.41 1.81
CA SER A 480 15.84 1.02 1.56
C SER A 480 15.78 1.76 0.22
N PRO A 481 16.79 2.56 -0.16
CA PRO A 481 16.82 3.19 -1.48
C PRO A 481 16.71 2.22 -2.67
N SER A 482 17.11 0.96 -2.49
CA SER A 482 16.99 -0.09 -3.52
C SER A 482 15.68 -0.88 -3.46
N THR A 483 14.97 -0.83 -2.33
CA THR A 483 13.88 -1.75 -2.01
C THR A 483 12.74 -1.01 -1.34
N TYR A 484 11.73 -0.63 -2.12
CA TYR A 484 10.46 -0.08 -1.65
C TYR A 484 9.37 -0.42 -2.67
N PRO A 485 8.07 -0.41 -2.29
CA PRO A 485 7.00 -0.69 -3.22
C PRO A 485 6.73 0.53 -4.09
N ASN A 486 6.42 0.28 -5.37
CA ASN A 486 5.97 1.33 -6.28
C ASN A 486 4.49 1.64 -6.08
N LEU A 487 3.69 0.61 -5.85
CA LEU A 487 2.26 0.73 -5.63
C LEU A 487 1.93 0.14 -4.26
N ILE A 488 1.25 0.92 -3.41
CA ILE A 488 0.77 0.48 -2.10
C ILE A 488 -0.74 0.29 -2.20
N SER A 489 -1.18 -0.93 -2.50
CA SER A 489 -2.58 -1.23 -2.75
C SER A 489 -3.24 -1.83 -1.50
N VAL A 490 -4.34 -1.22 -1.05
CA VAL A 490 -5.09 -1.64 0.14
C VAL A 490 -6.58 -1.84 -0.16
N ASP A 491 -7.22 -2.67 0.67
CA ASP A 491 -8.66 -2.59 0.93
C ASP A 491 -8.93 -1.54 2.02
N ALA A 492 -10.16 -1.02 2.08
CA ALA A 492 -10.59 -0.01 3.06
C ALA A 492 -9.66 1.21 3.14
N TYR A 493 -9.44 1.85 1.99
CA TYR A 493 -8.60 3.05 1.90
C TYR A 493 -9.08 4.15 2.87
N PRO A 494 -8.19 4.71 3.70
CA PRO A 494 -8.60 5.62 4.76
C PRO A 494 -8.84 7.05 4.24
N GLU A 495 -9.78 7.76 4.86
CA GLU A 495 -10.08 9.17 4.58
C GLU A 495 -9.16 10.18 5.29
N ASN A 496 -8.07 9.69 5.89
CA ASN A 496 -7.15 10.49 6.71
C ASN A 496 -5.87 10.91 5.98
N ARG A 497 -5.68 10.46 4.73
CA ARG A 497 -4.51 10.75 3.86
C ARG A 497 -3.18 10.14 4.32
N ASP A 498 -3.19 9.21 5.26
CA ASP A 498 -1.95 8.61 5.78
C ASP A 498 -1.17 7.84 4.72
N LEU A 499 -1.86 7.17 3.79
CA LEU A 499 -1.20 6.44 2.69
C LEU A 499 -0.58 7.38 1.66
N ALA A 500 -1.17 8.55 1.41
CA ALA A 500 -0.56 9.58 0.58
C ALA A 500 0.67 10.19 1.27
N ALA A 501 0.60 10.44 2.58
CA ALA A 501 1.73 10.90 3.36
C ALA A 501 2.88 9.88 3.36
N LEU A 502 2.58 8.58 3.48
CA LEU A 502 3.55 7.51 3.37
C LEU A 502 4.21 7.45 1.99
N ALA A 503 3.43 7.51 0.91
CA ALA A 503 3.97 7.50 -0.45
C ALA A 503 4.88 8.71 -0.69
N MET A 504 4.46 9.90 -0.27
CA MET A 504 5.31 11.09 -0.29
C MET A 504 6.60 10.88 0.51
N ALA A 505 6.52 10.33 1.73
CA ALA A 505 7.71 10.10 2.53
C ALA A 505 8.69 9.10 1.89
N ILE A 506 8.19 8.05 1.23
CA ILE A 506 9.02 7.13 0.44
C ILE A 506 9.72 7.87 -0.71
N ASN A 507 8.97 8.71 -1.44
CA ASN A 507 9.52 9.50 -2.55
C ASN A 507 10.54 10.54 -2.08
N TYR A 508 10.45 11.06 -0.86
CA TYR A 508 11.46 11.98 -0.33
C TYR A 508 12.69 11.23 0.21
N HIS A 509 12.49 10.13 0.92
CA HIS A 509 13.53 9.48 1.71
C HIS A 509 14.29 8.36 0.98
N PHE A 510 13.61 7.57 0.15
CA PHE A 510 14.20 6.39 -0.50
C PHE A 510 14.41 6.56 -2.00
N ALA A 511 13.55 7.32 -2.70
CA ALA A 511 13.72 7.52 -4.14
C ALA A 511 14.97 8.37 -4.44
N PRO A 512 15.64 8.17 -5.59
CA PRO A 512 16.76 9.02 -6.01
C PRO A 512 16.41 10.51 -6.01
N LEU A 513 17.38 11.37 -5.75
CA LEU A 513 17.17 12.81 -5.80
C LEU A 513 17.02 13.28 -7.25
N CYS A 514 16.05 14.18 -7.44
CA CYS A 514 16.16 15.23 -8.44
C CYS A 514 16.96 16.37 -7.80
#